data_AF-A0A1V2ZEK8-F1
#
_entry.id   AF-A0A1V2ZEK8-F1
#
_cell.length_a   1.000
_cell.length_b   1.000
_cell.length_c   1.000
_cell.angle_alpha   90.00
_cell.angle_beta   90.00
_cell.angle_gamma   90.00
#
_symmetry.space_group_name_H-M   'P 1'
#
loop_
_entity.id
_entity.type
_entity.pdbx_description
1 polymer ?
#
loop_
_entity_poly.entity_id
_entity_poly.type
_entity_poly.pdbx_seq_one_letter_code
_entity_poly.pdbx_strand_id
1 'polypeptide(L)'
;MTELESNILIVLLVIGIIPIAWFIYRYMRYSPWWETAIGRTVLGQKFAMLALLSLSLLLRVLGPEYEYRALLNAAVLSLLVWFFWKTLLELLRVQKASPRRDALKAFFRRHSRKE
;
A
#
# COMPACT_ATOMS: atom_id res chain seq x y z
N MET A 1 3.36 -6.41 29.51
CA MET A 1 2.21 -5.68 28.94
C MET A 1 1.05 -5.91 29.87
N THR A 2 0.41 -4.85 30.36
CA THR A 2 -0.76 -4.96 31.24
C THR A 2 -1.97 -5.45 30.42
N GLU A 3 -2.98 -6.02 31.09
CA GLU A 3 -4.23 -6.42 30.42
C GLU A 3 -4.90 -5.23 29.73
N LEU A 4 -4.83 -4.05 30.36
CA LEU A 4 -5.34 -2.79 29.83
C LEU A 4 -4.63 -2.41 28.51
N GLU A 5 -3.30 -2.46 28.48
CA GLU A 5 -2.52 -2.20 27.25
C GLU A 5 -2.87 -3.18 26.13
N SER A 6 -3.04 -4.46 26.47
CA SER A 6 -3.43 -5.49 25.50
C SER A 6 -4.79 -5.17 24.87
N ASN A 7 -5.77 -4.83 25.71
CA ASN A 7 -7.15 -4.53 25.30
C ASN A 7 -7.23 -3.25 24.46
N ILE A 8 -6.53 -2.19 24.86
CA ILE A 8 -6.46 -0.93 24.08
C ILE A 8 -5.92 -1.22 22.68
N LEU A 9 -4.84 -2.00 22.58
CA LEU A 9 -4.24 -2.32 21.30
C LEU A 9 -5.15 -3.19 20.42
N ILE A 10 -5.89 -4.14 20.99
CA ILE A 10 -6.90 -4.91 20.25
C ILE A 10 -7.99 -3.98 19.70
N VAL A 11 -8.52 -3.08 20.52
CA VAL A 11 -9.54 -2.10 20.10
C VAL A 11 -9.01 -1.22 18.96
N LEU A 12 -7.79 -0.69 19.09
CA LEU A 12 -7.16 0.11 18.04
C LEU A 12 -6.98 -0.66 16.74
N LEU A 13 -6.58 -1.94 16.80
CA LEU A 13 -6.44 -2.79 15.62
C LEU A 13 -7.79 -3.03 14.94
N VAL A 14 -8.84 -3.33 15.70
CA VAL A 14 -10.20 -3.54 15.16
C VAL A 14 -10.74 -2.25 14.53
N ILE A 15 -10.61 -1.11 15.22
CA ILE A 15 -11.03 0.20 14.68
C ILE A 15 -10.23 0.57 13.43
N GLY A 16 -8.95 0.19 13.34
CA GLY A 16 -8.12 0.43 12.16
C GLY A 16 -8.48 -0.46 10.95
N ILE A 17 -8.93 -1.69 11.18
CA ILE A 17 -9.33 -2.64 10.12
C ILE A 17 -10.58 -2.14 9.37
N ILE A 18 -11.58 -1.65 10.10
CA ILE A 18 -12.89 -1.23 9.55
C ILE A 18 -12.75 -0.20 8.39
N PRO A 19 -12.06 0.95 8.55
CA PRO A 19 -11.96 1.95 7.49
C PRO A 19 -11.14 1.45 6.29
N ILE A 20 -10.16 0.57 6.49
CA ILE A 20 -9.37 0.00 5.39
C ILE A 20 -10.22 -1.00 4.61
N ALA A 21 -10.95 -1.88 5.29
CA ALA A 21 -11.88 -2.80 4.64
C ALA A 21 -12.97 -2.05 3.87
N TRP A 22 -13.52 -0.99 4.47
CA TRP A 22 -14.48 -0.10 3.81
C TRP A 22 -13.88 0.59 2.58
N PHE A 23 -12.66 1.11 2.68
CA PHE A 23 -11.95 1.69 1.54
C PHE A 23 -11.80 0.67 0.42
N ILE A 24 -11.29 -0.53 0.71
CA ILE A 24 -11.09 -1.60 -0.28
C ILE A 24 -12.42 -1.92 -0.96
N TYR A 25 -13.49 -2.12 -0.19
CA TYR A 25 -14.81 -2.39 -0.73
C TYR A 25 -15.30 -1.29 -1.67
N ARG A 26 -15.26 -0.03 -1.22
CA ARG A 26 -15.69 1.13 -2.02
C ARG A 26 -14.82 1.30 -3.26
N TYR A 27 -13.51 1.17 -3.12
CA TYR A 27 -12.56 1.34 -4.22
C TYR A 27 -12.74 0.24 -5.27
N MET A 28 -12.96 -1.01 -4.83
CA MET A 28 -13.22 -2.12 -5.74
C MET A 28 -14.54 -1.98 -6.50
N ARG A 29 -15.57 -1.42 -5.85
CA ARG A 29 -16.92 -1.29 -6.42
C ARG A 29 -17.11 -0.06 -7.31
N TYR A 30 -16.48 1.07 -6.97
CA TYR A 30 -16.78 2.36 -7.60
C TYR A 30 -15.61 2.97 -8.39
N SER A 31 -14.39 2.46 -8.27
CA SER A 31 -13.23 2.99 -8.99
C SER A 31 -12.78 2.04 -10.11
N PRO A 32 -12.32 2.54 -11.27
CA PRO A 32 -11.75 1.73 -12.34
C PRO A 32 -10.32 1.28 -11.99
N TRP A 33 -10.17 0.57 -10.87
CA TRP A 33 -8.88 0.24 -10.28
C TRP A 33 -8.07 -0.75 -11.13
N TRP A 34 -8.73 -1.56 -11.97
CA TRP A 34 -8.05 -2.51 -12.87
C TRP A 34 -7.44 -1.85 -14.10
N GLU A 35 -7.97 -0.69 -14.51
CA GLU A 35 -7.59 0.00 -15.76
C GLU A 35 -6.26 0.72 -15.64
N THR A 36 -5.94 1.25 -14.44
CA THR A 36 -4.75 2.07 -14.23
C THR A 36 -3.72 1.35 -13.36
N ALA A 37 -2.43 1.50 -13.69
CA ALA A 37 -1.34 0.99 -12.87
C ALA A 37 -1.36 1.60 -11.45
N ILE A 38 -1.74 2.89 -11.34
CA ILE A 38 -1.90 3.59 -10.08
C ILE A 38 -3.04 2.96 -9.26
N GLY A 39 -4.19 2.67 -9.87
CA GLY A 39 -5.32 2.06 -9.17
C GLY A 39 -4.98 0.68 -8.61
N ARG A 40 -4.31 -0.18 -9.39
CA ARG A 40 -3.81 -1.48 -8.94
C ARG A 40 -2.82 -1.35 -7.78
N THR A 41 -1.98 -0.32 -7.81
CA THR A 41 -0.98 -0.07 -6.78
C THR A 41 -1.62 0.42 -5.48
N VAL A 42 -2.56 1.38 -5.55
CA VAL A 42 -3.31 1.88 -4.39
C VAL A 42 -4.09 0.74 -3.73
N LEU A 43 -4.80 -0.06 -4.52
CA LEU A 43 -5.56 -1.20 -4.00
C LEU A 43 -4.63 -2.23 -3.34
N GLY A 44 -3.51 -2.57 -3.99
CA GLY A 44 -2.50 -3.47 -3.44
C GLY A 44 -1.93 -2.99 -2.10
N GLN A 45 -1.62 -1.70 -1.98
CA GLN A 45 -1.18 -1.10 -0.72
C GLN A 45 -2.22 -1.25 0.39
N LYS A 46 -3.51 -1.03 0.08
CA LYS A 46 -4.58 -1.18 1.09
C LYS A 46 -4.77 -2.62 1.52
N PHE A 47 -4.69 -3.58 0.60
CA PHE A 47 -4.66 -5.00 0.97
C PHE A 47 -3.47 -5.35 1.87
N ALA A 48 -2.27 -4.83 1.56
CA ALA A 48 -1.09 -5.04 2.39
C ALA A 48 -1.26 -4.45 3.82
N MET A 49 -1.81 -3.24 3.92
CA MET A 49 -2.14 -2.63 5.21
C MET A 49 -3.18 -3.44 5.99
N LEU A 50 -4.22 -3.93 5.32
CA LEU A 50 -5.24 -4.77 5.95
C LEU A 50 -4.61 -6.07 6.47
N ALA A 51 -3.82 -6.74 5.65
CA ALA A 51 -3.12 -7.97 6.01
C ALA A 51 -2.21 -7.79 7.24
N LEU A 52 -1.49 -6.67 7.33
CA LEU A 52 -0.67 -6.34 8.51
C LEU A 52 -1.46 -6.20 9.80
N LEU A 53 -2.58 -5.48 9.75
CA LEU A 53 -3.41 -5.26 10.93
C LEU A 53 -4.09 -6.57 11.35
N SER A 54 -4.61 -7.33 10.38
CA SER A 54 -5.18 -8.65 10.61
C SER A 54 -4.15 -9.62 11.17
N LEU A 55 -2.92 -9.64 10.66
CA LEU A 55 -1.84 -10.45 11.22
C LEU A 55 -1.49 -10.03 12.65
N SER A 56 -1.33 -8.73 12.90
CA SER A 56 -1.01 -8.22 14.23
C SER A 56 -2.08 -8.57 15.25
N LEU A 57 -3.35 -8.56 14.84
CA LEU A 57 -4.47 -9.01 15.66
C LEU A 57 -4.43 -10.52 15.88
N LEU A 58 -4.24 -11.30 14.80
CA LEU A 58 -4.18 -12.75 14.86
C LEU A 58 -3.04 -13.24 15.78
N LEU A 59 -1.84 -12.68 15.66
CA LEU A 59 -0.68 -13.04 16.49
C LEU A 59 -0.81 -12.59 17.95
N ARG A 60 -1.77 -11.71 18.28
CA ARG A 60 -2.15 -11.41 19.66
C ARG A 60 -3.11 -12.45 20.20
N VAL A 61 -4.09 -12.85 19.40
CA VAL A 61 -5.08 -13.88 19.76
C VAL A 61 -4.43 -15.25 19.94
N LEU A 62 -3.49 -15.62 19.05
CA LEU A 62 -2.77 -16.90 19.13
C LEU A 62 -1.73 -16.95 20.26
N GLY A 63 -1.42 -15.81 20.88
CA GLY A 63 -0.43 -15.73 21.94
C GLY A 63 1.03 -15.81 21.47
N PRO A 64 1.98 -15.64 22.40
CA PRO A 64 3.41 -15.65 22.10
C PRO A 64 3.95 -17.05 21.77
N GLU A 65 3.31 -18.11 22.30
CA GLU A 65 3.74 -19.52 22.16
C GLU A 65 3.44 -20.12 20.78
N TYR A 66 2.90 -19.35 19.85
CA TYR A 66 2.57 -19.84 18.53
C TYR A 66 3.83 -20.15 17.70
N GLU A 67 4.07 -21.44 17.45
CA GLU A 67 5.29 -21.97 16.81
C GLU A 67 5.63 -21.31 15.46
N TYR A 68 4.61 -20.99 14.65
CA TYR A 68 4.81 -20.43 13.30
C TYR A 68 4.82 -18.90 13.25
N ARG A 69 4.94 -18.22 14.40
CA ARG A 69 4.91 -16.75 14.49
C ARG A 69 5.98 -16.07 13.64
N ALA A 70 7.20 -16.61 13.64
CA ALA A 70 8.30 -16.09 12.85
C ALA A 70 8.03 -16.25 11.34
N LEU A 71 7.50 -17.42 10.93
CA LEU A 71 7.17 -17.71 9.54
C LEU A 71 6.06 -16.79 9.01
N LEU A 72 4.99 -16.60 9.79
CA LEU A 72 3.86 -15.73 9.43
C LEU A 72 4.29 -14.26 9.33
N ASN A 73 5.11 -13.78 10.27
CA ASN A 73 5.71 -12.45 10.19
C ASN A 73 6.58 -12.29 8.94
N ALA A 74 7.45 -13.27 8.66
CA ALA A 74 8.31 -13.24 7.48
C ALA A 74 7.48 -13.19 6.18
N ALA A 75 6.46 -14.04 6.05
CA ALA A 75 5.60 -14.07 4.87
C ALA A 75 4.91 -12.72 4.59
N VAL A 76 4.34 -12.09 5.62
CA VAL A 76 3.66 -10.80 5.47
C VAL A 76 4.65 -9.66 5.24
N LEU A 77 5.82 -9.66 5.92
CA LEU A 77 6.87 -8.69 5.67
C LEU A 77 7.45 -8.80 4.26
N SER A 78 7.68 -10.01 3.75
CA SER A 78 8.10 -10.23 2.36
C SER A 78 7.08 -9.69 1.36
N LEU A 79 5.78 -9.90 1.60
CA LEU A 79 4.71 -9.33 0.78
C LEU A 79 4.72 -7.80 0.78
N LEU A 80 4.92 -7.16 1.94
CA LEU A 80 5.05 -5.70 2.02
C LEU A 80 6.25 -5.16 1.27
N VAL A 81 7.42 -5.75 1.50
CA VAL A 81 8.66 -5.34 0.83
C VAL A 81 8.47 -5.42 -0.68
N TRP A 82 7.86 -6.51 -1.16
CA TRP A 82 7.49 -6.66 -2.56
C TRP A 82 6.55 -5.55 -3.04
N PHE A 83 5.46 -5.27 -2.31
CA PHE A 83 4.52 -4.22 -2.68
C PHE A 83 5.16 -2.82 -2.68
N PHE A 84 6.00 -2.49 -1.71
CA PHE A 84 6.71 -1.21 -1.68
C PHE A 84 7.63 -1.05 -2.88
N TRP A 85 8.38 -2.09 -3.23
CA TRP A 85 9.21 -2.08 -4.44
C TRP A 85 8.37 -1.91 -5.70
N LYS A 86 7.25 -2.63 -5.80
CA LYS A 86 6.33 -2.49 -6.93
C LYS A 86 5.78 -1.07 -7.05
N THR A 87 5.34 -0.46 -5.94
CA THR A 87 4.86 0.93 -5.92
C THR A 87 5.96 1.89 -6.36
N LEU A 88 7.19 1.73 -5.86
CA LEU A 88 8.31 2.58 -6.24
C LEU A 88 8.62 2.46 -7.74
N LEU A 89 8.61 1.25 -8.30
CA LEU A 89 8.81 1.03 -9.73
C LEU A 89 7.73 1.68 -10.58
N GLU A 90 6.46 1.57 -10.18
CA GLU A 90 5.34 2.24 -10.87
C GLU A 90 5.43 3.76 -10.76
N LEU A 91 5.82 4.30 -9.60
CA LEU A 91 6.07 5.73 -9.44
C LEU A 91 7.18 6.21 -10.38
N LEU A 92 8.31 5.51 -10.43
CA LEU A 92 9.43 5.83 -11.33
C LEU A 92 9.02 5.76 -12.80
N ARG A 93 8.16 4.81 -13.18
CA ARG A 93 7.59 4.72 -14.53
C ARG A 93 6.74 5.94 -14.86
N VAL A 94 5.81 6.31 -13.98
CA VAL A 94 4.94 7.48 -14.17
C VAL A 94 5.75 8.77 -14.24
N GLN A 95 6.76 8.93 -13.37
CA GLN A 95 7.64 10.09 -13.37
C GLN A 95 8.47 10.20 -14.66
N LYS A 96 8.99 9.08 -15.17
CA LYS A 96 9.72 9.04 -16.46
C LYS A 96 8.79 9.27 -17.66
N ALA A 97 7.53 8.86 -17.57
CA ALA A 97 6.53 9.07 -18.63
C ALA A 97 5.98 10.51 -18.67
N SER A 98 6.38 11.41 -17.76
CA SER A 98 5.84 12.77 -17.69
C SER A 98 6.20 13.60 -18.94
N PRO A 99 5.22 13.93 -19.80
CA PRO A 99 5.45 14.65 -21.05
C PRO A 99 5.84 16.12 -20.85
N ARG A 100 5.72 16.65 -19.62
CA ARG A 100 5.99 18.07 -19.34
C ARG A 100 7.44 18.46 -19.64
N ARG A 101 8.41 17.59 -19.37
CA ARG A 101 9.83 17.89 -19.65
C ARG A 101 10.14 17.88 -21.14
N ASP A 102 9.52 16.98 -21.90
CA ASP A 102 9.74 16.88 -23.35
C ASP A 102 8.93 17.93 -24.13
N ALA A 103 7.72 18.25 -23.68
CA ALA A 103 6.91 19.33 -24.24
C ALA A 103 7.55 20.72 -23.98
N LEU A 104 8.08 20.97 -22.77
CA LEU A 104 8.83 22.19 -22.48
C LEU A 104 10.13 22.26 -23.29
N LYS A 105 10.90 21.18 -23.39
CA LYS A 105 12.09 21.13 -24.25
C LYS A 105 11.76 21.35 -25.73
N ALA A 106 10.67 20.78 -26.23
CA ALA A 106 10.21 20.96 -27.61
C ALA A 106 9.72 22.39 -27.87
N PHE A 107 9.04 23.01 -26.90
CA PHE A 107 8.61 24.41 -26.96
C PHE A 107 9.81 25.36 -27.02
N PHE A 108 10.78 25.21 -26.10
CA PHE A 108 12.00 26.03 -26.09
C PHE A 108 12.87 25.83 -27.35
N ARG A 109 12.99 24.59 -27.86
CA ARG A 109 13.70 24.34 -29.14
C ARG A 109 13.05 25.02 -30.34
N ARG A 110 11.73 25.17 -30.38
CA ARG A 110 11.03 25.87 -31.47
C ARG A 110 11.20 27.39 -31.41
N HIS A 111 11.33 27.97 -30.21
CA HIS A 111 11.53 29.41 -30.04
C HIS A 111 13.00 29.84 -30.15
N SER A 112 13.96 29.00 -29.73
CA SER A 112 15.39 29.27 -29.89
C SER A 112 15.92 29.15 -31.32
N ARG A 113 15.14 28.60 -32.27
CA ARG A 113 15.50 28.50 -33.70
C ARG A 113 15.00 29.67 -34.55
N LYS A 114 14.28 30.62 -33.95
CA LYS A 114 13.68 31.78 -34.62
C LYS A 114 14.43 33.09 -34.36
N GLU A 115 15.54 33.03 -33.64
CA GLU A 115 16.55 34.09 -33.53
C GLU A 115 17.80 33.67 -34.30
#